data_AF-A0A3S1CWU6-F1
#
_entry.id   AF-A0A3S1CWU6-F1
#
_cell.length_a   1.000
_cell.length_b   1.000
_cell.length_c   1.000
_cell.angle_alpha   90.00
_cell.angle_beta   90.00
_cell.angle_gamma   90.00
#
_symmetry.space_group_name_H-M   'P 1'
#
loop_
_entity.id
_entity.type
_entity.pdbx_description
1 polymer ?
#
loop_
_entity_poly.entity_id
_entity_poly.type
_entity_poly.pdbx_seq_one_letter_code
_entity_poly.pdbx_strand_id
1 'polypeptide(L)'
;MRANLDIIDLGCGDASFGNTALLQGAHSYEGIEVSKAMLDIARQTLAGIFGEVRHQNIQTWQAKAEQVDLVSSRLVLNYIENLKPVFQEIYKALRPGGRVIISVEHPVITSNFESLAEGRRTTWLVDNYFNSGARTHMWLGSEVTKYHHTLEEYFDLVTDTGFELTRVRESRPKKENFLSETEYERRLRIPLFLFFAARKPKSQ
;
A
#
# COMPACT_ATOMS: atom_id res chain seq x y z
N MET A 1 -8.69 -11.93 -20.73
CA MET A 1 -7.93 -11.34 -19.60
C MET A 1 -6.87 -10.42 -20.19
N ARG A 2 -6.64 -9.22 -19.66
CA ARG A 2 -5.46 -8.43 -20.03
C ARG A 2 -4.27 -8.93 -19.19
N ALA A 3 -3.69 -10.05 -19.59
CA ALA A 3 -2.38 -10.51 -19.13
C ALA A 3 -1.36 -9.94 -20.13
N ASN A 4 -0.89 -8.72 -19.83
CA ASN A 4 0.23 -8.03 -20.49
C ASN A 4 0.40 -6.64 -19.84
N LEU A 5 0.64 -6.60 -18.53
CA LEU A 5 0.82 -5.35 -17.78
C LEU A 5 2.28 -5.16 -17.40
N ASP A 6 2.77 -3.93 -17.52
CA ASP A 6 4.00 -3.49 -16.87
C ASP A 6 3.67 -2.96 -15.47
N ILE A 7 4.35 -3.49 -14.45
CA ILE A 7 4.02 -3.28 -13.04
C ILE A 7 5.20 -2.70 -12.28
N ILE A 8 4.95 -1.65 -11.49
CA ILE A 8 5.84 -1.22 -10.40
C ILE A 8 5.17 -1.51 -9.06
N ASP A 9 5.89 -2.13 -8.13
CA ASP A 9 5.43 -2.39 -6.76
C ASP A 9 6.30 -1.63 -5.75
N LEU A 10 5.73 -0.59 -5.15
CA LEU A 10 6.39 0.26 -4.18
C LEU A 10 6.30 -0.38 -2.80
N GLY A 11 7.46 -0.69 -2.20
CA GLY A 11 7.57 -1.43 -0.94
C GLY A 11 7.26 -2.90 -1.15
N CYS A 12 7.96 -3.53 -2.10
CA CYS A 12 7.57 -4.86 -2.58
C CYS A 12 7.81 -6.00 -1.57
N GLY A 13 8.55 -5.76 -0.49
CA GLY A 13 8.87 -6.78 0.50
C GLY A 13 9.59 -7.97 -0.14
N ASP A 14 9.00 -9.16 -0.05
CA ASP A 14 9.54 -10.41 -0.57
C ASP A 14 9.25 -10.65 -2.07
N ALA A 15 8.62 -9.68 -2.74
CA ALA A 15 8.17 -9.75 -4.13
C ALA A 15 7.24 -10.93 -4.46
N SER A 16 6.57 -11.53 -3.47
CA SER A 16 5.57 -12.58 -3.68
C SER A 16 4.43 -12.15 -4.60
N PHE A 17 4.03 -10.87 -4.53
CA PHE A 17 3.07 -10.27 -5.47
C PHE A 17 3.61 -10.26 -6.90
N GLY A 18 4.85 -9.78 -7.10
CA GLY A 18 5.49 -9.76 -8.40
C GLY A 18 5.62 -11.14 -9.04
N ASN A 19 6.08 -12.12 -8.27
CA ASN A 19 6.13 -13.51 -8.71
C ASN A 19 4.76 -14.00 -9.19
N THR A 20 3.71 -13.79 -8.39
CA THR A 20 2.35 -14.18 -8.76
C THR A 20 1.86 -13.46 -10.01
N ALA A 21 2.13 -12.16 -10.14
CA ALA A 21 1.71 -11.36 -11.29
C ALA A 21 2.39 -11.82 -12.58
N LEU A 22 3.69 -12.09 -12.54
CA LEU A 22 4.46 -12.62 -13.68
C LEU A 22 3.96 -14.00 -14.10
N LEU A 23 3.71 -14.91 -13.14
CA LEU A 23 3.13 -16.23 -13.42
C LEU A 23 1.70 -16.15 -14.00
N GLN A 24 0.97 -15.07 -13.73
CA GLN A 24 -0.35 -14.78 -14.30
C GLN A 24 -0.28 -13.99 -15.62
N GLY A 25 0.91 -13.78 -16.18
CA GLY A 25 1.13 -13.17 -17.48
C GLY A 25 1.26 -11.64 -17.47
N ALA A 26 1.71 -11.04 -16.36
CA ALA A 26 2.28 -9.69 -16.43
C ALA A 26 3.48 -9.68 -17.39
N HIS A 27 3.65 -8.59 -18.12
CA HIS A 27 4.75 -8.44 -19.09
C HIS A 27 6.07 -8.15 -18.39
N SER A 28 6.03 -7.25 -17.39
CA SER A 28 7.20 -6.90 -16.59
C SER A 28 6.80 -6.57 -15.16
N TYR A 29 7.78 -6.67 -14.26
CA TYR A 29 7.64 -6.33 -12.86
C TYR A 29 8.92 -5.69 -12.34
N GLU A 30 8.78 -4.55 -11.68
CA GLU A 30 9.84 -3.88 -10.93
C GLU A 30 9.38 -3.61 -9.48
N GLY A 31 10.07 -4.19 -8.50
CA GLY A 31 9.87 -3.92 -7.09
C GLY A 31 10.83 -2.84 -6.57
N ILE A 32 10.34 -1.93 -5.73
CA ILE A 32 11.16 -0.96 -4.99
C ILE A 32 11.14 -1.35 -3.51
N GLU A 33 12.30 -1.63 -2.93
CA GLU A 33 12.42 -2.05 -1.52
C GLU A 33 13.62 -1.37 -0.84
N VAL A 34 13.45 -0.95 0.41
CA VAL A 34 14.50 -0.24 1.18
C VAL A 34 15.24 -1.18 2.12
N SER A 35 14.59 -2.27 2.57
CA SER A 35 15.20 -3.27 3.44
C SER A 35 16.11 -4.20 2.65
N LYS A 36 17.41 -4.21 2.98
CA LYS A 36 18.37 -5.12 2.37
C LYS A 36 18.02 -6.59 2.61
N ALA A 37 17.52 -6.93 3.80
CA ALA A 37 17.10 -8.29 4.11
C ALA A 37 15.91 -8.74 3.24
N MET A 38 14.91 -7.87 3.04
CA MET A 38 13.77 -8.18 2.17
C MET A 38 14.17 -8.22 0.70
N LEU A 39 15.07 -7.33 0.27
CA LEU A 39 15.63 -7.33 -1.08
C LEU A 39 16.28 -8.68 -1.43
N ASP A 40 17.07 -9.26 -0.52
CA ASP A 40 17.73 -10.53 -0.75
C ASP A 40 16.71 -11.67 -0.88
N ILE A 41 15.66 -11.68 -0.06
CA ILE A 41 14.53 -12.61 -0.19
C ILE A 41 13.80 -12.39 -1.52
N ALA A 42 13.53 -11.14 -1.89
CA ALA A 42 12.80 -10.80 -3.11
C ALA A 42 13.52 -11.26 -4.38
N ARG A 43 14.85 -11.13 -4.41
CA ARG A 43 15.69 -11.65 -5.51
C ARG A 43 15.64 -13.17 -5.59
N GLN A 44 15.57 -13.87 -4.47
CA GLN A 44 15.39 -15.33 -4.46
C GLN A 44 13.99 -15.71 -4.94
N THR A 45 12.95 -15.01 -4.49
CA THR A 45 11.56 -15.21 -4.92
C THR A 45 11.39 -15.06 -6.43
N LEU A 46 12.09 -14.09 -7.04
CA LEU A 46 12.03 -13.84 -8.49
C LEU A 46 13.08 -14.63 -9.29
N ALA A 47 13.89 -15.48 -8.64
CA ALA A 47 14.93 -16.23 -9.33
C ALA A 47 14.32 -17.14 -10.41
N GLY A 48 14.83 -17.03 -11.64
CA GLY A 48 14.32 -17.79 -12.78
C GLY A 48 13.07 -17.20 -13.45
N ILE A 49 12.62 -16.01 -13.03
CA ILE A 49 11.49 -15.28 -13.62
C ILE A 49 11.97 -13.87 -14.00
N PHE A 50 11.38 -13.29 -15.05
CA PHE A 50 11.79 -11.99 -15.59
C PHE A 50 11.21 -10.80 -14.80
N GLY A 51 11.58 -10.70 -13.51
CA GLY A 51 11.22 -9.59 -12.63
C GLY A 51 12.44 -9.00 -11.93
N GLU A 52 12.43 -7.69 -11.68
CA GLU A 52 13.55 -6.97 -11.05
C GLU A 52 13.15 -6.37 -9.70
N VAL A 53 14.13 -6.21 -8.81
CA VAL A 53 13.96 -5.46 -7.56
C VAL A 53 15.13 -4.50 -7.36
N ARG A 54 14.81 -3.22 -7.12
CA ARG A 54 15.78 -2.17 -6.82
C ARG A 54 15.84 -1.88 -5.33
N HIS A 55 17.06 -1.79 -4.81
CA HIS A 55 17.31 -1.30 -3.45
C HIS A 55 17.21 0.22 -3.45
N GLN A 56 16.04 0.76 -3.10
CA GLN A 56 15.80 2.20 -3.17
C GLN A 56 14.71 2.62 -2.18
N ASN A 57 14.86 3.83 -1.62
CA ASN A 57 13.82 4.44 -0.81
C ASN A 57 12.76 5.07 -1.71
N ILE A 58 11.48 4.78 -1.46
CA ILE A 58 10.33 5.31 -2.19
C ILE A 58 10.29 6.84 -2.16
N GLN A 59 10.75 7.47 -1.06
CA GLN A 59 10.79 8.94 -0.93
C GLN A 59 11.78 9.61 -1.89
N THR A 60 12.79 8.86 -2.35
CA THR A 60 13.80 9.32 -3.31
C THR A 60 13.67 8.62 -4.66
N TRP A 61 12.60 7.84 -4.84
CA TRP A 61 12.35 7.14 -6.09
C TRP A 61 11.91 8.14 -7.16
N GLN A 62 12.46 7.98 -8.36
CA GLN A 62 12.16 8.82 -9.51
C GLN A 62 11.73 7.92 -10.66
N ALA A 63 10.48 8.08 -11.07
CA ALA A 63 9.91 7.36 -12.18
C ALA A 63 10.39 7.93 -13.50
N LYS A 64 10.55 7.04 -14.48
CA LYS A 64 10.51 7.43 -15.89
C LYS A 64 9.05 7.60 -16.31
N ALA A 65 8.78 8.56 -17.19
CA ALA A 65 7.42 8.88 -17.58
C ALA A 65 6.77 7.76 -18.41
N GLU A 66 5.50 7.47 -18.10
CA GLU A 66 4.58 6.66 -18.93
C GLU A 66 5.11 5.26 -19.29
N GLN A 67 5.73 4.59 -18.32
CA GLN A 67 6.36 3.29 -18.53
C GLN A 67 5.53 2.10 -18.04
N VAL A 68 4.53 2.32 -17.19
CA VAL A 68 3.79 1.23 -16.57
C VAL A 68 2.28 1.37 -16.67
N ASP A 69 1.59 0.24 -16.61
CA ASP A 69 0.13 0.17 -16.63
C ASP A 69 -0.46 0.11 -15.20
N LEU A 70 0.34 -0.38 -14.25
CA LEU A 70 -0.06 -0.56 -12.86
C LEU A 70 1.08 -0.15 -11.92
N VAL A 71 0.74 0.68 -10.94
CA VAL A 71 1.53 0.83 -9.73
C VAL A 71 0.78 0.21 -8.55
N SER A 72 1.45 -0.63 -7.78
CA SER A 72 0.97 -1.21 -6.54
C SER A 72 1.75 -0.62 -5.37
N SER A 73 1.09 -0.44 -4.23
CA SER A 73 1.76 -0.13 -2.97
C SER A 73 0.98 -0.74 -1.82
N ARG A 74 1.61 -1.64 -1.06
CA ARG A 74 0.93 -2.51 -0.10
C ARG A 74 1.46 -2.28 1.31
N LEU A 75 0.66 -1.61 2.15
CA LEU A 75 0.96 -1.35 3.57
C LEU A 75 2.33 -0.68 3.82
N VAL A 76 2.82 0.13 2.87
CA VAL A 76 4.10 0.84 2.99
C VAL A 76 3.94 2.36 3.13
N LEU A 77 2.88 2.95 2.57
CA LEU A 77 2.73 4.41 2.57
C LEU A 77 2.49 5.00 3.96
N ASN A 78 2.08 4.19 4.95
CA ASN A 78 2.04 4.60 6.36
C ASN A 78 3.42 4.89 6.96
N TYR A 79 4.52 4.57 6.28
CA TYR A 79 5.89 4.90 6.72
C TYR A 79 6.42 6.18 6.08
N ILE A 80 5.61 6.88 5.29
CA ILE A 80 6.02 8.05 4.52
C ILE A 80 5.33 9.29 5.08
N GLU A 81 6.13 10.28 5.46
CA GLU A 81 5.62 11.55 6.00
C GLU A 81 4.99 12.40 4.90
N ASN A 82 5.74 12.67 3.84
CA ASN A 82 5.26 13.49 2.73
C ASN A 82 4.91 12.61 1.53
N LEU A 83 3.62 12.34 1.37
CA LEU A 83 3.10 11.49 0.29
C LEU A 83 3.02 12.21 -1.06
N LYS A 84 2.99 13.55 -1.08
CA LYS A 84 2.76 14.31 -2.32
C LYS A 84 3.80 14.03 -3.41
N PRO A 85 5.12 14.05 -3.14
CA PRO A 85 6.12 13.69 -4.15
C PRO A 85 5.98 12.25 -4.65
N VAL A 86 5.60 11.32 -3.76
CA VAL A 86 5.39 9.91 -4.13
C VAL A 86 4.23 9.79 -5.10
N PHE A 87 3.08 10.42 -4.82
CA PHE A 87 1.93 10.43 -5.73
C PHE A 87 2.26 11.06 -7.09
N GLN A 88 3.05 12.13 -7.11
CA GLN A 88 3.52 12.76 -8.35
C GLN A 88 4.37 11.80 -9.20
N GLU A 89 5.31 11.08 -8.60
CA GLU A 89 6.13 10.10 -9.31
C GLU A 89 5.31 8.87 -9.76
N ILE A 90 4.32 8.43 -8.97
CA ILE A 90 3.34 7.40 -9.41
C ILE A 90 2.58 7.88 -10.65
N TYR A 91 2.05 9.11 -10.63
CA TYR A 91 1.28 9.68 -11.74
C TYR A 91 2.13 9.83 -13.01
N LYS A 92 3.39 10.22 -12.84
CA LYS A 92 4.38 10.31 -13.92
C LYS A 92 4.69 8.92 -14.50
N ALA A 93 4.90 7.90 -13.65
CA ALA A 93 5.21 6.54 -14.07
C ALA A 93 4.11 5.91 -14.95
N LEU A 94 2.86 6.20 -14.61
CA LEU A 94 1.70 5.59 -15.26
C LEU A 94 1.46 6.14 -16.67
N ARG A 95 1.20 5.24 -17.61
CA ARG A 95 0.64 5.59 -18.92
C ARG A 95 -0.76 6.20 -18.78
N PRO A 96 -1.24 7.01 -19.74
CA PRO A 96 -2.64 7.43 -19.75
C PRO A 96 -3.60 6.24 -19.68
N GLY A 97 -4.55 6.29 -18.76
CA GLY A 97 -5.44 5.15 -18.45
C GLY A 97 -4.86 4.08 -17.52
N GLY A 98 -3.59 4.19 -17.12
CA GLY A 98 -2.94 3.34 -16.12
C GLY A 98 -3.54 3.53 -14.72
N ARG A 99 -3.30 2.56 -13.83
CA ARG A 99 -3.93 2.51 -12.51
C ARG A 99 -2.93 2.45 -11.38
N VAL A 100 -3.29 3.02 -10.24
CA VAL A 100 -2.62 2.80 -8.96
C VAL A 100 -3.56 2.05 -8.02
N ILE A 101 -3.04 1.06 -7.28
CA ILE A 101 -3.76 0.36 -6.22
C ILE A 101 -2.92 0.46 -4.94
N ILE A 102 -3.51 1.03 -3.90
CA ILE A 102 -2.85 1.29 -2.62
C ILE A 102 -3.61 0.58 -1.51
N SER A 103 -2.86 0.00 -0.56
CA SER A 103 -3.37 -0.34 0.76
C SER A 103 -2.55 0.30 1.87
N VAL A 104 -3.23 0.74 2.92
CA VAL A 104 -2.65 1.35 4.11
C VAL A 104 -3.35 0.81 5.36
N GLU A 105 -2.70 0.91 6.52
CA GLU A 105 -3.43 0.77 7.79
C GLU A 105 -4.50 1.86 7.85
N HIS A 106 -5.70 1.49 8.27
CA HIS A 106 -6.84 2.40 8.24
C HIS A 106 -6.56 3.63 9.16
N PRO A 107 -6.93 4.86 8.78
CA PRO A 107 -6.72 6.05 9.61
C PRO A 107 -7.30 5.94 11.04
N VAL A 108 -8.42 5.23 11.20
CA VAL A 108 -8.97 4.87 12.52
C VAL A 108 -7.93 4.15 13.39
N ILE A 109 -7.18 3.21 12.82
CA ILE A 109 -6.14 2.42 13.50
C ILE A 109 -4.92 3.28 13.83
N THR A 110 -4.53 4.18 12.93
CA THR A 110 -3.33 5.00 13.11
C THR A 110 -3.56 6.28 13.90
N SER A 111 -4.81 6.67 14.15
CA SER A 111 -5.15 7.86 14.94
C SER A 111 -4.58 7.80 16.36
N ASN A 112 -4.68 6.63 17.01
CA ASN A 112 -4.15 6.37 18.35
C ASN A 112 -3.67 4.92 18.48
N PHE A 113 -2.45 4.73 18.99
CA PHE A 113 -1.82 3.41 19.19
C PHE A 113 -2.01 2.81 20.58
N GLU A 114 -2.67 3.46 21.53
CA GLU A 114 -3.00 2.89 22.84
C GLU A 114 -3.84 1.61 22.70
N SER A 115 -4.73 1.56 21.71
CA SER A 115 -5.50 0.35 21.40
C SER A 115 -4.66 -0.78 20.80
N LEU A 116 -3.37 -0.54 20.51
CA LEU A 116 -2.44 -1.60 20.10
C LEU A 116 -1.97 -2.48 21.26
N ALA A 117 -2.23 -2.09 22.52
CA ALA A 117 -1.85 -2.83 23.71
C ALA A 117 -2.35 -4.30 23.74
N GLU A 118 -1.71 -5.10 24.59
CA GLU A 118 -1.83 -6.56 24.60
C GLU A 118 -3.26 -7.06 24.84
N GLY A 119 -3.63 -8.14 24.13
CA GLY A 119 -4.89 -8.85 24.31
C GLY A 119 -5.81 -8.86 23.09
N ARG A 120 -6.99 -9.47 23.26
CA ARG A 120 -7.98 -9.63 22.18
C ARG A 120 -8.80 -8.35 22.04
N ARG A 121 -8.39 -7.48 21.12
CA ARG A 121 -9.01 -6.18 20.87
C ARG A 121 -10.49 -6.32 20.49
N THR A 122 -11.36 -5.68 21.25
CA THR A 122 -12.80 -5.64 20.99
C THR A 122 -13.26 -4.21 20.68
N THR A 123 -12.66 -3.20 21.28
CA THR A 123 -12.89 -1.78 21.01
C THR A 123 -11.66 -1.11 20.37
N TRP A 124 -11.85 0.10 19.85
CA TRP A 124 -10.77 0.95 19.37
C TRP A 124 -10.97 2.37 19.87
N LEU A 125 -9.96 2.93 20.51
CA LEU A 125 -9.90 4.34 20.86
C LEU A 125 -9.53 5.13 19.61
N VAL A 126 -10.44 6.00 19.16
CA VAL A 126 -10.16 6.97 18.11
C VAL A 126 -9.99 8.32 18.80
N ASP A 127 -8.77 8.83 18.75
CA ASP A 127 -8.41 10.14 19.29
C ASP A 127 -7.26 10.69 18.44
N ASN A 128 -7.05 12.01 18.47
CA ASN A 128 -6.04 12.70 17.66
C ASN A 128 -6.18 12.43 16.13
N TYR A 129 -7.39 12.12 15.66
CA TYR A 129 -7.63 11.76 14.26
C TYR A 129 -7.32 12.90 13.28
N PHE A 130 -7.65 14.15 13.61
CA PHE A 130 -7.31 15.29 12.73
C PHE A 130 -5.91 15.86 13.00
N ASN A 131 -5.11 15.19 13.83
CA ASN A 131 -3.73 15.56 14.10
C ASN A 131 -2.79 14.63 13.33
N SER A 132 -2.66 14.88 12.03
CA SER A 132 -1.79 14.10 11.14
C SER A 132 -0.31 14.19 11.53
N GLY A 133 0.49 13.21 11.11
CA GLY A 133 1.92 13.17 11.37
C GLY A 133 2.37 11.95 12.18
N ALA A 134 3.56 12.03 12.76
CA ALA A 134 4.25 10.89 13.34
C ALA A 134 3.44 10.20 14.48
N ARG A 135 3.53 8.88 14.51
CA ARG A 135 3.02 7.97 15.55
C ARG A 135 4.09 6.94 15.81
N THR A 136 4.64 6.96 17.01
CA THR A 136 5.72 6.05 17.41
C THR A 136 5.19 5.03 18.39
N HIS A 137 5.56 3.77 18.18
CA HIS A 137 5.24 2.68 19.11
C HIS A 137 6.35 1.64 19.10
N MET A 138 6.43 0.87 20.18
CA MET A 138 7.32 -0.27 20.27
C MET A 138 6.71 -1.47 19.54
N TRP A 139 7.43 -2.02 18.58
CA TRP A 139 7.07 -3.22 17.84
C TRP A 139 8.20 -4.24 17.89
N LEU A 140 7.95 -5.41 18.48
CA LEU A 140 8.95 -6.48 18.65
C LEU A 140 10.29 -6.00 19.23
N GLY A 141 10.24 -5.09 20.21
CA GLY A 141 11.42 -4.54 20.88
C GLY A 141 12.16 -3.45 20.09
N SER A 142 11.66 -3.05 18.92
CA SER A 142 12.19 -1.93 18.13
C SER A 142 11.18 -0.78 18.10
N GLU A 143 11.68 0.44 18.12
CA GLU A 143 10.85 1.62 17.92
C GLU A 143 10.48 1.75 16.43
N VAL A 144 9.17 1.89 16.15
CA VAL A 144 8.65 2.03 14.78
C VAL A 144 7.80 3.29 14.69
N THR A 145 8.20 4.17 13.78
CA THR A 145 7.45 5.38 13.43
C THR A 145 6.60 5.14 12.19
N LYS A 146 5.31 5.43 12.30
CA LYS A 146 4.36 5.55 11.19
C LYS A 146 3.87 6.98 11.12
N TYR A 147 3.30 7.37 9.99
CA TYR A 147 2.68 8.67 9.79
C TYR A 147 1.18 8.47 9.63
N HIS A 148 0.43 9.07 10.54
CA HIS A 148 -1.02 9.16 10.46
C HIS A 148 -1.40 10.18 9.40
N HIS A 149 -2.22 9.72 8.46
CA HIS A 149 -2.90 10.53 7.46
C HIS A 149 -4.39 10.21 7.58
N THR A 150 -5.21 11.23 7.52
CA THR A 150 -6.67 11.12 7.49
C THR A 150 -7.16 10.54 6.17
N LEU A 151 -8.43 10.12 6.13
CA LEU A 151 -9.06 9.75 4.86
C LEU A 151 -9.10 10.93 3.87
N GLU A 152 -9.34 12.14 4.37
CA GLU A 152 -9.37 13.37 3.58
C GLU A 152 -8.03 13.59 2.88
N GLU A 153 -6.92 13.56 3.62
CA GLU A 153 -5.58 13.74 3.03
C GLU A 153 -5.25 12.69 1.96
N TYR A 154 -5.61 11.42 2.18
CA TYR A 154 -5.39 10.39 1.15
C TYR A 154 -6.18 10.67 -0.14
N PHE A 155 -7.42 11.13 -0.04
CA PHE A 155 -8.26 11.36 -1.22
C PHE A 155 -7.99 12.70 -1.89
N ASP A 156 -7.65 13.73 -1.14
CA ASP A 156 -7.15 15.00 -1.67
C ASP A 156 -5.86 14.76 -2.45
N LEU A 157 -4.92 13.94 -1.93
CA LEU A 157 -3.72 13.55 -2.68
C LEU A 157 -4.05 12.86 -4.01
N VAL A 158 -5.09 12.03 -4.06
CA VAL A 158 -5.54 11.40 -5.30
C VAL A 158 -6.02 12.47 -6.29
N THR A 159 -6.93 13.35 -5.87
CA THR A 159 -7.54 14.34 -6.77
C THR A 159 -6.58 15.46 -7.17
N ASP A 160 -5.80 15.98 -6.22
CA ASP A 160 -4.85 17.08 -6.45
C ASP A 160 -3.70 16.67 -7.37
N THR A 161 -3.33 15.39 -7.36
CA THR A 161 -2.33 14.85 -8.30
C THR A 161 -2.91 14.69 -9.72
N GLY A 162 -4.23 14.69 -9.86
CA GLY A 162 -4.94 14.54 -11.14
C GLY A 162 -5.44 13.12 -11.43
N PHE A 163 -5.47 12.23 -10.43
CA PHE A 163 -6.08 10.90 -10.60
C PHE A 163 -7.60 10.95 -10.49
N GLU A 164 -8.26 10.01 -11.15
CA GLU A 164 -9.67 9.67 -10.92
C GLU A 164 -9.78 8.56 -9.88
N LEU A 165 -10.45 8.80 -8.76
CA LEU A 165 -10.75 7.74 -7.79
C LEU A 165 -11.73 6.72 -8.39
N THR A 166 -11.36 5.44 -8.40
CA THR A 166 -12.16 4.37 -9.02
C THR A 166 -12.73 3.37 -8.02
N ARG A 167 -12.09 3.19 -6.87
CA ARG A 167 -12.58 2.28 -5.82
C ARG A 167 -12.06 2.68 -4.44
N VAL A 168 -12.91 2.48 -3.44
CA VAL A 168 -12.53 2.45 -2.02
C VAL A 168 -13.05 1.15 -1.39
N ARG A 169 -12.28 0.62 -0.44
CA ARG A 169 -12.56 -0.60 0.34
C ARG A 169 -11.96 -0.47 1.72
N GLU A 170 -12.75 -0.75 2.75
CA GLU A 170 -12.29 -0.80 4.15
C GLU A 170 -12.12 -2.24 4.64
N SER A 171 -11.96 -3.19 3.69
CA SER A 171 -11.73 -4.61 3.96
C SER A 171 -12.73 -5.28 4.90
N ARG A 172 -14.03 -5.05 4.65
CA ARG A 172 -15.10 -5.75 5.36
C ARG A 172 -14.85 -7.28 5.34
N PRO A 173 -14.73 -7.93 6.51
CA PRO A 173 -14.52 -9.37 6.60
C PRO A 173 -15.57 -10.18 5.85
N LYS A 174 -15.15 -11.25 5.17
CA LYS A 174 -16.05 -12.24 4.57
C LYS A 174 -16.17 -13.45 5.47
N LYS A 175 -17.40 -13.88 5.75
CA LYS A 175 -17.69 -14.97 6.69
C LYS A 175 -16.96 -16.27 6.35
N GLU A 176 -16.88 -16.60 5.06
CA GLU A 176 -16.22 -17.79 4.53
C GLU A 176 -14.73 -17.92 4.90
N ASN A 177 -14.05 -16.82 5.27
CA ASN A 177 -12.64 -16.81 5.65
C ASN A 177 -12.41 -17.02 7.16
N PHE A 178 -13.45 -17.28 7.95
CA PHE A 178 -13.35 -17.40 9.40
C PHE A 178 -13.83 -18.76 9.89
N LEU A 179 -13.00 -19.42 10.69
CA LEU A 179 -13.36 -20.66 11.39
C LEU A 179 -14.25 -20.42 12.62
N SER A 180 -14.26 -19.19 13.16
CA SER A 180 -14.94 -18.82 14.39
C SER A 180 -15.95 -17.68 14.15
N GLU A 181 -17.20 -17.89 14.56
CA GLU A 181 -18.24 -16.84 14.56
C GLU A 181 -17.83 -15.65 15.40
N THR A 182 -17.34 -15.89 16.62
CA THR A 182 -16.95 -14.84 17.53
C THR A 182 -15.79 -14.01 17.00
N GLU A 183 -14.84 -14.63 16.29
CA GLU A 183 -13.76 -13.89 15.63
C GLU A 183 -14.26 -13.09 14.42
N TYR A 184 -15.18 -13.64 13.63
CA TYR A 184 -15.81 -12.92 12.52
C TYR A 184 -16.55 -11.67 13.01
N GLU A 185 -17.45 -11.83 13.99
CA GLU A 185 -18.19 -10.73 14.60
C GLU A 185 -17.26 -9.68 15.20
N ARG A 186 -16.17 -10.11 15.85
CA ARG A 186 -15.15 -9.19 16.36
C ARG A 186 -14.51 -8.36 15.25
N ARG A 187 -14.16 -8.98 14.12
CA ARG A 187 -13.52 -8.28 13.00
C ARG A 187 -14.48 -7.38 12.21
N LEU A 188 -15.79 -7.54 12.37
CA LEU A 188 -16.78 -6.61 11.79
C LEU A 188 -16.79 -5.24 12.48
N ARG A 189 -16.22 -5.12 13.69
CA ARG A 189 -16.38 -3.93 14.53
C ARG A 189 -15.53 -2.74 14.09
N ILE A 190 -14.33 -2.98 13.56
CA ILE A 190 -13.32 -1.95 13.30
C ILE A 190 -12.61 -2.27 11.98
N PRO A 191 -12.52 -1.32 11.03
CA PRO A 191 -11.76 -1.51 9.80
C PRO A 191 -10.26 -1.48 10.11
N LEU A 192 -9.52 -2.47 9.62
CA LEU A 192 -8.07 -2.56 9.85
C LEU A 192 -7.26 -1.90 8.75
N PHE A 193 -7.78 -1.92 7.53
CA PHE A 193 -7.06 -1.52 6.34
C PHE A 193 -7.96 -0.69 5.44
N LEU A 194 -7.38 0.35 4.86
CA LEU A 194 -7.96 1.08 3.75
C LEU A 194 -7.29 0.60 2.46
N PHE A 195 -8.10 0.33 1.45
CA PHE A 195 -7.68 0.02 0.10
C PHE A 195 -8.37 1.02 -0.83
N PHE A 196 -7.61 1.62 -1.73
CA PHE A 196 -8.17 2.46 -2.77
C PHE A 196 -7.43 2.27 -4.08
N ALA A 197 -8.18 2.48 -5.16
CA ALA A 197 -7.65 2.41 -6.51
C ALA A 197 -8.01 3.68 -7.25
N ALA A 198 -7.04 4.22 -7.98
CA ALA A 198 -7.22 5.41 -8.80
C ALA A 198 -6.65 5.20 -10.19
N ARG A 199 -7.08 6.01 -11.14
CA ARG A 199 -6.71 5.89 -12.56
C ARG A 199 -6.19 7.21 -13.07
N LYS A 200 -5.07 7.18 -13.80
CA LYS A 200 -4.60 8.35 -14.56
C LYS A 200 -5.56 8.56 -15.73
N PRO A 201 -6.15 9.76 -15.92
CA PRO A 201 -7.03 10.02 -17.04
C PRO A 201 -6.39 9.58 -18.37
N LYS A 202 -7.22 9.15 -19.32
CA LYS A 202 -6.74 8.93 -20.69
C LYS A 202 -6.43 10.29 -21.31
N SER A 203 -5.40 10.36 -22.14
CA SER A 203 -5.22 11.52 -23.03
C SER A 203 -6.48 11.67 -23.89
N GLN A 204 -6.94 12.91 -24.05
CA GLN A 204 -8.01 13.23 -24.99
C GLN A 204 -7.58 12.96 -26.43
#